data_AF-A0A378FRM0-F1
#
_entry.id   AF-A0A378FRM0-F1
#
_cell.length_a   1.000
_cell.length_b   1.000
_cell.length_c   1.000
_cell.angle_alpha   90.00
_cell.angle_beta   90.00
_cell.angle_gamma   90.00
#
_symmetry.space_group_name_H-M   'P 1'
#
loop_
_entity.id
_entity.type
_entity.pdbx_description
1 polymer ?
#
loop_
_entity_poly.entity_id
_entity_poly.type
_entity_poly.pdbx_seq_one_letter_code
_entity_poly.pdbx_strand_id
1 'polypeptide(L)' 'MYKTIIMPVDVFEMALSDKAVRHAEFLAQQDGVIHLLHVLPGSASFTMSRFTADLRRFEEHLPA' A
#
# COMPACT_ATOMS: atom_id res chain seq x y z
N MET A 1 -7.31 9.55 20.56
CA MET A 1 -6.96 8.20 20.07
C MET A 1 -7.75 7.97 18.78
N TYR A 2 -7.07 7.77 17.66
CA TYR A 2 -7.73 7.54 16.37
C TYR A 2 -8.14 6.07 16.30
N LYS A 3 -9.44 5.80 16.27
CA LYS A 3 -9.98 4.42 16.25
C LYS A 3 -10.00 3.81 14.85
N THR A 4 -10.00 4.67 13.83
CA THR A 4 -10.09 4.26 12.42
C THR A 4 -9.23 5.20 11.60
N ILE A 5 -8.20 4.66 10.97
CA ILE A 5 -7.23 5.40 10.15
C ILE A 5 -7.33 4.88 8.72
N ILE A 6 -7.45 5.78 7.74
CA ILE A 6 -7.28 5.42 6.33
C ILE A 6 -5.84 5.79 5.97
N MET A 7 -5.07 4.79 5.54
CA MET A 7 -3.68 4.94 5.16
C MET A 7 -3.53 4.69 3.65
N PRO A 8 -3.33 5.75 2.83
CA PRO A 8 -3.01 5.57 1.42
C PRO A 8 -1.65 4.90 1.28
N VAL A 9 -1.59 3.81 0.52
CA VAL A 9 -0.34 3.10 0.21
C VAL A 9 -0.08 3.14 -1.27
N ASP A 10 1.18 3.28 -1.64
CA ASP A 10 1.63 3.15 -3.02
C ASP A 10 2.46 1.87 -3.15
N VAL A 11 2.01 0.96 -4.02
CA VAL A 11 2.71 -0.30 -4.31
C VAL A 11 4.00 -0.08 -5.09
N PHE A 12 4.16 1.08 -5.73
CA PHE A 12 5.36 1.44 -6.48
C PHE A 12 6.44 2.07 -5.60
N GLU A 13 6.07 2.62 -4.43
CA GLU A 13 6.99 3.26 -3.50
C GLU A 13 6.95 2.62 -2.10
N MET A 14 7.39 1.36 -2.03
CA MET A 14 7.40 0.56 -0.80
C MET A 14 8.16 1.23 0.36
N ALA A 15 9.32 1.83 0.10
CA ALA A 15 10.15 2.44 1.15
C ALA A 15 9.48 3.63 1.85
N LEU A 16 8.60 4.37 1.15
CA LEU A 16 7.82 5.45 1.73
C LEU A 16 6.57 4.91 2.43
N SER A 17 5.88 3.97 1.77
CA SER A 17 4.70 3.28 2.31
C SER A 17 5.01 2.61 3.65
N ASP A 18 6.14 1.92 3.80
CA ASP A 18 6.54 1.25 5.04
C ASP A 18 6.70 2.24 6.21
N LYS A 19 7.28 3.40 5.95
CA LYS A 19 7.43 4.45 6.99
C LYS A 19 6.08 5.00 7.40
N ALA A 20 5.19 5.19 6.44
CA ALA A 20 3.86 5.74 6.69
C ALA A 20 2.97 4.74 7.43
N VAL A 21 3.04 3.45 7.10
CA VAL A 21 2.34 2.37 7.82
C VAL A 21 2.82 2.29 9.26
N ARG A 22 4.13 2.31 9.53
CA ARG A 22 4.68 2.34 10.90
C ARG A 22 4.19 3.54 11.71
N HIS A 23 4.05 4.69 11.06
CA HIS A 23 3.49 5.86 11.71
C HIS A 23 1.98 5.70 12.00
N ALA A 24 1.22 5.10 11.08
CA ALA A 24 -0.18 4.77 11.30
C ALA A 24 -0.35 3.75 12.45
N GLU A 25 0.51 2.74 12.54
CA GLU A 25 0.56 1.79 13.66
C GLU A 25 0.81 2.50 15.00
N PHE A 26 1.77 3.43 15.04
CA PHE A 26 2.02 4.24 16.23
C PHE A 26 0.79 5.06 16.66
N LEU A 27 0.04 5.60 15.69
CA LEU A 27 -1.16 6.40 15.94
C LEU A 27 -2.39 5.55 16.33
N ALA A 28 -2.51 4.35 15.78
CA ALA A 28 -3.61 3.41 16.03
C ALA A 28 -3.52 2.79 17.44
N GLN A 29 -2.31 2.68 18.01
CA GLN A 29 -2.08 2.01 19.29
C GLN A 29 -2.66 0.58 19.28
N GLN A 30 -3.08 0.01 20.41
CA GLN A 30 -3.45 -1.41 20.46
C GLN A 30 -4.80 -1.76 19.81
N ASP A 31 -5.77 -0.83 19.82
CA ASP A 31 -7.16 -1.11 19.41
C ASP A 31 -7.59 -0.37 18.13
N GLY A 32 -6.67 0.35 17.48
CA GLY A 32 -6.97 1.12 16.27
C GLY A 32 -7.00 0.25 15.02
N VAL A 33 -7.98 0.49 14.15
CA VAL A 33 -8.10 -0.18 12.86
C VAL A 33 -7.48 0.70 11.77
N ILE A 34 -6.55 0.14 11.00
CA ILE A 34 -5.92 0.81 9.86
C ILE A 34 -6.44 0.19 8.57
N HIS A 35 -7.07 1.01 7.72
CA HIS A 35 -7.51 0.63 6.39
C HIS A 35 -6.50 1.09 5.36
N LEU A 36 -5.85 0.14 4.69
CA LEU A 36 -4.93 0.44 3.59
C LEU A 36 -5.72 0.68 2.30
N LEU A 37 -5.43 1.79 1.61
CA LEU A 37 -6.06 2.14 0.34
C LEU A 37 -4.99 2.36 -0.73
N HIS A 38 -5.06 1.58 -1.81
CA HIS A 38 -4.32 1.87 -3.04
C HIS A 38 -5.31 2.16 -4.16
N VAL A 39 -5.12 3.27 -4.87
CA VAL A 39 -5.97 3.66 -6.01
C VAL A 39 -5.17 3.48 -7.29
N LEU A 40 -5.61 2.55 -8.13
CA LEU A 40 -5.07 2.39 -9.48
C LEU A 40 -5.73 3.43 -10.40
N PRO A 41 -4.95 4.29 -11.09
CA PRO A 41 -5.54 5.27 -12.00
C PRO A 41 -6.24 4.56 -13.16
N GLY A 42 -7.47 4.95 -13.48
CA GLY A 42 -8.28 4.32 -14.54
C GLY A 42 -7.69 4.41 -15.95
N SER A 43 -6.70 5.28 -16.18
CA SER A 43 -5.92 5.37 -17.42
C SER A 43 -4.70 4.43 -17.44
N ALA A 44 -4.47 3.62 -16.39
CA ALA A 44 -3.40 2.61 -16.32
C ALA A 44 -3.51 1.49 -17.37
N SER A 45 -4.58 1.48 -18.18
CA SER A 45 -4.62 0.74 -19.45
C SER A 45 -3.49 1.12 -20.43
N PHE A 46 -2.70 2.18 -20.19
CA PHE A 46 -1.73 2.68 -21.16
C PHE A 46 -0.34 2.04 -21.20
N THR A 47 -0.01 1.02 -20.40
CA THR A 47 1.15 0.16 -20.75
C THR A 47 1.10 -1.20 -20.07
N MET A 48 0.51 -2.21 -20.73
CA MET A 48 0.52 -3.61 -20.28
C MET A 48 1.94 -4.18 -20.05
N SER A 49 2.99 -3.52 -20.56
CA SER A 49 4.40 -3.90 -20.34
C SER A 49 4.94 -3.50 -18.96
N ARG A 50 4.49 -2.37 -18.37
CA ARG A 50 4.83 -2.02 -16.99
C ARG A 50 4.07 -2.91 -16.02
N PHE A 51 2.76 -3.05 -16.23
CA PHE A 51 1.89 -3.89 -15.41
C PHE A 51 2.37 -5.35 -15.25
N THR A 52 2.99 -5.96 -16.27
CA THR A 52 3.55 -7.34 -16.19
C THR A 52 4.91 -7.43 -15.51
N ALA A 53 5.72 -6.37 -15.54
CA ALA A 53 6.92 -6.28 -14.69
C ALA A 53 6.51 -6.03 -13.23
N ASP A 54 5.45 -5.26 -13.03
CA ASP A 54 4.96 -4.81 -11.73
C ASP A 54 4.20 -5.93 -10.98
N LEU A 55 3.42 -6.76 -11.69
CA LEU A 55 2.81 -7.98 -11.14
C LEU A 55 3.85 -8.97 -10.61
N ARG A 56 4.95 -9.16 -11.34
CA ARG A 56 6.04 -10.05 -10.89
C ARG A 56 6.68 -9.55 -9.61
N ARG A 57 6.90 -8.24 -9.50
CA ARG A 57 7.45 -7.63 -8.28
C ARG A 57 6.49 -7.78 -7.09
N PHE A 58 5.18 -7.70 -7.33
CA PHE A 58 4.15 -7.92 -6.32
C PHE A 58 4.11 -9.40 -5.86
N GLU A 59 4.18 -10.35 -6.80
CA GLU A 59 4.27 -11.79 -6.50
C GLU A 59 5.55 -12.17 -5.72
N GLU A 60 6.68 -11.54 -6.04
CA GLU A 60 7.96 -11.78 -5.33
C GLU A 60 7.94 -11.34 -3.85
N HIS A 61 7.09 -10.38 -3.49
CA HIS A 61 7.00 -9.83 -2.13
C HIS A 61 5.85 -10.41 -1.30
N LEU A 62 5.04 -11.30 -1.88
CA LEU A 62 4.06 -12.10 -1.16
C LEU A 62 4.69 -13.43 -0.75
N PRO A 63 4.91 -13.71 0.56
CA PRO A 63 5.28 -15.05 0.99
C PRO A 63 4.08 -15.99 0.84
N ALA A 64 4.34 -17.21 0.35
CA ALA A 64 3.37 -18.30 0.27
C ALA A 64 2.83 -18.72 1.65
#